data_AF-Q8BYX3-F1
#
_entry.id   AF-Q8BYX3-F1
#
_cell.length_a   1.000
_cell.length_b   1.000
_cell.length_c   1.000
_cell.angle_alpha   90.00
_cell.angle_beta   90.00
_cell.angle_gamma   90.00
#
_symmetry.space_group_name_H-M   'P 1'
#
loop_
_entity.id
_entity.type
_entity.pdbx_description
1 polymer ?
#
loop_
_entity_poly.entity_id
_entity_poly.type
_entity_poly.pdbx_seq_one_letter_code
_entity_poly.pdbx_strand_id
1 'polypeptide(L)' 'KIEPIPGESPKMFGRHFEATDILVSKISRQSIDALKDWFRDEMQKSDWQLIVELKKVFEII' A
#
# COMPACT_ATOMS: atom_id res chain seq x y z
N LYS A 1 -4.58 12.88 -8.59
CA LYS A 1 -4.97 12.23 -9.87
C LYS A 1 -4.29 10.87 -9.92
N ILE A 2 -5.02 9.78 -10.13
CA ILE A 2 -4.42 8.45 -10.27
C ILE A 2 -4.10 8.29 -11.75
N GLU A 3 -2.81 8.25 -12.09
CA GLU A 3 -2.38 8.00 -13.47
C GLU A 3 -2.53 6.50 -13.78
N PRO A 4 -3.02 6.15 -14.97
CA PRO A 4 -3.13 4.75 -15.38
C PRO A 4 -1.74 4.15 -15.62
N ILE A 5 -1.60 2.87 -15.28
CA ILE A 5 -0.38 2.12 -15.56
C ILE A 5 -0.32 1.89 -17.09
N PRO A 6 0.80 2.24 -17.77
CA PRO A 6 0.93 2.01 -19.21
C PRO A 6 0.72 0.53 -19.56
N GLY A 7 -0.21 0.25 -20.48
CA GLY A 7 -0.55 -1.11 -20.90
C GLY A 7 -1.63 -1.80 -20.06
N GLU A 8 -2.09 -1.20 -18.96
CA GLU A 8 -3.26 -1.68 -18.22
C GLU A 8 -4.47 -0.78 -18.46
N SER A 9 -5.66 -1.39 -18.52
CA SER A 9 -6.90 -0.63 -18.53
C SER A 9 -7.13 0.02 -17.16
N PRO A 10 -7.47 1.33 -17.10
CA PRO A 10 -7.72 2.01 -15.85
C PRO A 10 -8.83 1.33 -15.04
N LYS A 11 -8.67 1.28 -13.71
CA LYS A 11 -9.75 0.83 -12.82
C LYS A 11 -10.86 1.89 -12.79
N MET A 12 -12.09 1.44 -12.94
CA MET A 12 -13.29 2.30 -13.03
C MET A 12 -14.12 2.24 -11.76
N PHE A 13 -14.51 3.40 -11.24
CA PHE A 13 -15.44 3.56 -10.13
C PHE A 13 -16.83 2.97 -10.49
N GLY A 14 -17.46 2.25 -9.57
CA GLY A 14 -18.75 1.58 -9.77
C GLY A 14 -18.68 0.26 -10.55
N ARG A 15 -17.47 -0.17 -10.97
CA ARG A 15 -17.25 -1.49 -11.58
C ARG A 15 -16.10 -2.26 -10.93
N HIS A 16 -14.98 -1.59 -10.67
CA HIS A 16 -13.80 -2.21 -10.08
C HIS A 16 -13.61 -1.86 -8.60
N PHE A 17 -14.16 -0.73 -8.16
CA PHE A 17 -14.16 -0.28 -6.78
C PHE A 17 -15.32 0.68 -6.55
N GLU A 18 -15.77 0.78 -5.30
CA GLU A 18 -16.86 1.64 -4.84
C GLU A 18 -16.35 2.70 -3.84
N ALA A 19 -17.23 3.60 -3.40
CA ALA A 19 -16.88 4.64 -2.44
C ALA A 19 -16.62 4.10 -1.02
N THR A 20 -17.15 2.91 -0.73
CA THR A 20 -16.96 2.22 0.56
C THR A 20 -15.65 1.45 0.63
N ASP A 21 -14.99 1.23 -0.51
CA ASP A 21 -13.73 0.50 -0.53
C ASP A 21 -12.60 1.36 0.04
N ILE A 22 -11.84 0.77 0.95
CA ILE A 22 -10.71 1.46 1.58
C ILE A 22 -9.54 1.47 0.62
N LEU A 23 -9.05 2.68 0.31
CA LEU A 23 -7.82 2.86 -0.45
C LEU A 23 -6.63 2.81 0.51
N VAL A 24 -5.74 1.85 0.28
CA VAL A 24 -4.51 1.66 1.05
C VAL A 24 -3.29 1.75 0.14
N SER A 25 -2.14 2.11 0.72
CA SER A 25 -0.88 2.10 -0.02
C SER A 25 -0.50 0.66 -0.39
N LYS A 26 -0.15 0.45 -1.65
CA LYS A 26 0.36 -0.84 -2.12
C LYS A 26 1.77 -1.03 -1.59
N ILE A 27 1.93 -1.88 -0.58
CA ILE A 27 3.23 -2.23 -0.01
C ILE A 27 3.73 -3.56 -0.58
N SER A 28 5.05 -3.73 -0.63
CA SER A 28 5.73 -4.96 -1.02
C SER A 28 6.84 -5.29 -0.03
N ARG A 29 7.42 -6.48 -0.14
CA ARG A 29 8.57 -6.84 0.70
C ARG A 29 9.74 -5.87 0.51
N GLN A 30 10.00 -5.51 -0.74
CA GLN A 30 11.06 -4.56 -1.12
C GLN A 30 10.83 -3.18 -0.53
N SER A 31 9.58 -2.68 -0.53
CA SER A 31 9.28 -1.37 0.08
C SER A 31 9.41 -1.39 1.60
N ILE A 32 9.05 -2.51 2.26
CA ILE A 32 9.21 -2.68 3.71
C ILE A 32 10.69 -2.73 4.10
N ASP A 33 11.50 -3.46 3.34
CA ASP A 33 12.94 -3.57 3.64
C ASP A 33 13.63 -2.21 3.41
N ALA A 34 13.29 -1.47 2.35
CA ALA A 34 13.75 -0.10 2.15
C ALA A 34 13.34 0.84 3.30
N LEU A 35 12.11 0.72 3.82
CA LEU A 35 11.65 1.47 4.99
C LEU A 35 12.51 1.21 6.23
N LYS A 36 12.92 -0.04 6.45
CA LYS A 36 13.78 -0.43 7.58
C LYS A 36 15.22 0.03 7.41
N ASP A 37 15.73 0.02 6.18
CA ASP A 37 17.13 0.35 5.89
C ASP A 37 17.38 1.86 5.94
N TRP A 38 16.41 2.66 5.47
CA TRP A 38 16.62 4.09 5.23
C TRP A 38 15.78 5.02 6.13
N PHE A 39 14.62 4.58 6.61
CA PHE A 39 13.64 5.46 7.27
C PHE A 39 13.24 4.98 8.66
N ARG A 40 14.03 4.08 9.26
CA ARG A 40 13.66 3.45 10.54
C ARG A 40 13.47 4.45 11.68
N ASP A 41 14.34 5.44 11.75
CA ASP A 41 14.34 6.44 12.83
C ASP A 41 13.25 7.52 12.63
N GLU A 42 12.74 7.65 11.41
CA GLU A 42 11.66 8.58 11.07
C GLU A 42 10.27 7.98 11.31
N MET A 43 10.19 6.66 11.48
CA MET A 43 8.92 5.93 11.64
C MET A 43 8.43 5.94 13.08
N GLN A 44 7.19 6.39 13.26
CA GLN A 44 6.51 6.34 14.55
C GLN A 44 6.01 4.91 14.84
N LYS A 45 5.70 4.63 16.11
CA LYS A 45 5.17 3.33 16.53
C LYS A 45 3.85 2.99 15.81
N SER A 46 3.01 4.00 15.55
CA SER A 46 1.76 3.87 14.77
C SER A 46 2.03 3.45 13.33
N ASP A 47 3.09 3.98 12.71
CA ASP A 47 3.43 3.66 11.32
C ASP A 47 3.84 2.19 11.19
N TRP A 48 4.62 1.70 12.16
CA TRP A 48 4.98 0.28 12.22
C TRP A 48 3.77 -0.63 12.44
N GLN A 49 2.80 -0.20 13.27
CA GLN A 49 1.55 -0.95 13.45
C GLN A 49 0.77 -1.03 12.13
N LEU A 50 0.64 0.08 11.41
CA LEU A 50 -0.02 0.12 10.11
C LEU A 50 0.68 -0.79 9.10
N ILE A 51 2.02 -0.78 9.04
CA ILE A 51 2.77 -1.68 8.15
C ILE A 51 2.50 -3.16 8.48
N VAL A 52 2.38 -3.52 9.76
CA VAL A 52 2.05 -4.89 10.16
C VAL A 52 0.62 -5.28 9.78
N GLU A 53 -0.35 -4.38 9.91
CA GLU A 53 -1.73 -4.61 9.48
C GLU A 53 -1.81 -4.79 7.96
N LEU A 54 -1.20 -3.88 7.20
CA LEU A 54 -1.15 -3.98 5.74
C LEU A 54 -0.42 -5.24 5.27
N LYS A 55 0.65 -5.66 5.97
CA LYS A 55 1.37 -6.91 5.66
C LYS A 55 0.43 -8.12 5.72
N LYS A 56 -0.50 -8.15 6.68
CA LYS A 56 -1.53 -9.20 6.78
C LYS A 56 -2.56 -9.10 5.67
N VAL A 57 -3.05 -7.89 5.39
CA VAL A 57 -4.05 -7.66 4.33
C VAL A 57 -3.54 -8.09 2.95
N PHE A 58 -2.25 -7.84 2.66
CA PHE A 58 -1.62 -8.18 1.39
C PHE A 58 -0.93 -9.56 1.37
N GLU A 59 -1.05 -10.35 2.43
CA GLU A 59 -0.44 -11.69 2.56
C GLU A 59 1.07 -11.72 2.24
N ILE A 60 1.81 -10.66 2.61
CA ILE A 60 3.25 -10.54 2.36
C ILE A 60 4.01 -11.34 3.43
N ILE A 61 4.97 -12.18 3.04
CA ILE A 61 5.77 -13.05 3.94
C ILE A 61 6.94 -12.29 4.60
#